data_AF-A0ABD5SZF1-F1
#
_entry.id   AF-A0ABD5SZF1-F1
#
_cell.length_a   1.000
_cell.length_b   1.000
_cell.length_c   1.000
_cell.angle_alpha   90.00
_cell.angle_beta   90.00
_cell.angle_gamma   90.00
#
_symmetry.space_group_name_H-M   'P 1'
#
loop_
_entity.id
_entity.type
_entity.pdbx_description
1 polymer ?
#
loop_
_entity_poly.entity_id
_entity_poly.type
_entity_poly.pdbx_seq_one_letter_code
_entity_poly.pdbx_strand_id
1 'polypeptide(L)'
;MDRFPEALDGLPDPVVIVDTEGTIRAGNDRTETVLGYSPDELEGMAIERLIFDPADGSAGQTLHRYVTDPEPRSMSASLDLCARRADDTVMPVTLSLGPFERGGQTFLVITIVDVRAEKAERAALDRRTETLEALHEATQNLLKTTDREVAAEAAITYVEETLGHSIAGIWLYDEARNALEPVVWTEPADELIGDHPTFAADERSITWEAFESGEPIYVPDTHAEPERYNLSSPIRSELVLPLGRYGVINIGATETDAFDESALAVARLWASTVTMVFVRIERERQLQEREAEVARERDRLEEFASLVSHDLRNPLNVARGNLSLLTDRLEGEHAEQPELDAVARSLTRMETLVEDMLTLARQGASIDDPEWVSLREMAEVAWGGVDTAAAELTVASDCRLRADRSRLRQALENLFANAIEHVGETVRVTVGSLDDRGFYVEDDGPGIAKDRRGEVFDAGVSTDPEGTGFGLKIVDEVAQAHGWTVTIATADGGGARFEFHGVDTEDGVDTVDGVATEE
;
A
#
# COMPACT_ATOMS: atom_id res chain seq x y z
N MET A 1 -6.94 -54.10 59.27
CA MET A 1 -6.48 -53.53 57.99
C MET A 1 -6.41 -52.03 58.21
N ASP A 2 -5.20 -51.49 58.34
CA ASP A 2 -5.03 -50.05 58.52
C ASP A 2 -5.39 -49.36 57.20
N ARG A 3 -6.53 -48.68 57.18
CA ARG A 3 -7.05 -47.92 56.05
C ARG A 3 -5.97 -46.94 55.54
N PHE A 4 -5.88 -46.74 54.23
CA PHE A 4 -5.02 -45.69 53.65
C PHE A 4 -5.52 -44.30 54.09
N PRO A 5 -4.67 -43.25 54.06
CA PRO A 5 -4.96 -42.00 54.74
C PRO A 5 -6.27 -41.37 54.27
N GLU A 6 -7.17 -41.00 55.20
CA GLU A 6 -8.36 -40.16 54.95
C GLU A 6 -7.98 -38.81 54.29
N ALA A 7 -6.71 -38.42 54.35
CA ALA A 7 -6.17 -37.25 53.66
C ALA A 7 -6.33 -37.28 52.13
N LEU A 8 -6.54 -38.46 51.52
CA LEU A 8 -6.75 -38.59 50.07
C LEU A 8 -8.15 -38.15 49.62
N ASP A 9 -9.13 -38.17 50.53
CA ASP A 9 -10.52 -37.78 50.25
C ASP A 9 -10.67 -36.25 50.11
N GLY A 10 -9.69 -35.47 50.58
CA GLY A 10 -9.64 -34.02 50.42
C GLY A 10 -9.12 -33.55 49.05
N LEU A 11 -8.67 -34.46 48.18
CA LEU A 11 -8.15 -34.13 46.85
C LEU A 11 -9.29 -33.97 45.84
N PRO A 12 -9.19 -33.04 44.87
CA PRO A 12 -10.26 -32.75 43.92
C PRO A 12 -10.44 -33.84 42.84
N ASP A 13 -9.38 -34.59 42.57
CA ASP A 13 -9.30 -35.60 41.51
C ASP A 13 -9.36 -37.03 42.07
N PRO A 14 -9.80 -38.02 41.28
CA PRO A 14 -9.69 -39.43 41.63
C PRO A 14 -8.25 -39.83 41.90
N VAL A 15 -8.03 -40.47 43.04
CA VAL A 15 -6.73 -41.00 43.44
C VAL A 15 -6.86 -42.47 43.76
N VAL A 16 -5.97 -43.29 43.18
CA VAL A 16 -5.85 -44.71 43.49
C VAL A 16 -4.43 -45.04 43.93
N ILE A 17 -4.31 -46.00 44.85
CA ILE A 17 -3.02 -46.54 45.29
C ILE A 17 -2.86 -47.93 44.69
N VAL A 18 -1.73 -48.16 44.04
CA VAL A 18 -1.42 -49.41 43.36
C VAL A 18 -0.16 -50.01 43.97
N ASP A 19 -0.12 -51.33 44.11
CA ASP A 19 1.08 -52.05 44.55
C ASP A 19 2.04 -52.39 43.39
N THR A 20 3.15 -53.06 43.71
CA THR A 20 4.15 -53.50 42.72
C THR A 20 3.62 -54.51 41.71
N GLU A 21 2.49 -55.17 41.96
CA GLU A 21 1.86 -56.12 41.04
C GLU A 21 0.82 -55.47 40.11
N GLY A 22 0.61 -54.15 40.22
CA GLY A 22 -0.39 -53.44 39.43
C GLY A 22 -1.82 -53.59 39.97
N THR A 23 -1.97 -54.02 41.23
CA THR A 23 -3.28 -54.19 41.88
C THR A 23 -3.63 -52.97 42.72
N ILE A 24 -4.86 -52.45 42.55
CA ILE A 24 -5.36 -51.32 43.33
C ILE A 24 -5.62 -51.77 44.77
N ARG A 25 -5.08 -51.02 45.73
CA ARG A 25 -5.20 -51.27 47.18
C ARG A 25 -6.09 -50.27 47.90
N ALA A 26 -6.34 -49.11 47.29
CA ALA A 26 -7.28 -48.11 47.79
C ALA A 26 -7.66 -47.11 46.69
N GLY A 27 -8.82 -46.49 46.84
CA GLY A 27 -9.26 -45.29 46.12
C GLY A 27 -9.83 -44.26 47.08
N ASN A 28 -9.86 -42.99 46.67
CA ASN A 28 -10.58 -41.93 47.41
C ASN A 28 -12.04 -41.82 46.95
N ASP A 29 -12.88 -41.09 47.69
CA ASP A 29 -14.31 -40.92 47.35
C ASP A 29 -14.55 -40.30 45.95
N ARG A 30 -13.55 -39.62 45.38
CA ARG A 30 -13.63 -39.04 44.03
C ARG A 30 -13.66 -40.11 42.93
N THR A 31 -13.17 -41.33 43.18
CA THR A 31 -13.27 -42.43 42.20
C THR A 31 -14.71 -42.78 41.91
N GLU A 32 -15.59 -42.75 42.90
CA GLU A 32 -17.02 -43.04 42.72
C GLU A 32 -17.70 -41.93 41.91
N THR A 33 -17.40 -40.67 42.24
CA THR A 33 -18.04 -39.53 41.57
C THR A 33 -17.62 -39.39 40.10
N VAL A 34 -16.35 -39.61 39.78
CA VAL A 34 -15.79 -39.36 38.44
C VAL A 34 -15.77 -40.64 37.60
N LEU A 35 -15.30 -41.76 38.15
CA LEU A 35 -15.13 -43.03 37.43
C LEU A 35 -16.32 -43.98 37.61
N GLY A 36 -17.19 -43.74 38.60
CA GLY A 36 -18.36 -44.57 38.86
C GLY A 36 -18.08 -45.82 39.70
N TYR A 37 -16.84 -45.99 40.19
CA TYR A 37 -16.45 -47.11 41.05
C TYR A 37 -16.26 -46.64 42.48
N SER A 38 -16.97 -47.28 43.41
CA SER A 38 -16.73 -47.09 44.83
C SER A 38 -15.31 -47.55 45.21
N PRO A 39 -14.70 -46.98 46.26
CA PRO A 39 -13.38 -47.41 46.72
C PRO A 39 -13.27 -48.92 46.99
N ASP A 40 -14.34 -49.53 47.50
CA ASP A 40 -14.41 -50.97 47.80
C ASP A 40 -14.49 -51.84 46.53
N GLU A 41 -15.10 -51.35 45.44
CA GLU A 41 -15.13 -52.04 44.15
C GLU A 41 -13.79 -52.00 43.42
N LEU A 42 -12.99 -50.96 43.67
CA LEU A 42 -11.65 -50.83 43.11
C LEU A 42 -10.62 -51.68 43.85
N GLU A 43 -10.81 -51.98 45.13
CA GLU A 43 -9.85 -52.78 45.90
C GLU A 43 -9.70 -54.19 45.31
N GLY A 44 -8.47 -54.57 44.96
CA GLY A 44 -8.15 -55.84 44.30
C GLY A 44 -8.31 -55.83 42.78
N MET A 45 -8.78 -54.73 42.17
CA MET A 45 -8.85 -54.58 40.72
C MET A 45 -7.46 -54.31 40.13
N ALA A 46 -7.14 -54.94 39.00
CA ALA A 46 -5.92 -54.62 38.25
C ALA A 46 -6.05 -53.24 37.58
N ILE A 47 -5.02 -52.40 37.71
CA ILE A 47 -5.04 -51.02 37.19
C ILE A 47 -5.26 -50.95 35.66
N GLU A 48 -4.86 -51.98 34.93
CA GLU A 48 -5.08 -52.13 33.47
C GLU A 48 -6.54 -52.20 33.06
N ARG A 49 -7.42 -52.63 33.98
CA ARG A 49 -8.86 -52.64 33.72
C ARG A 49 -9.45 -51.23 33.80
N LEU A 50 -8.86 -50.39 34.63
CA LEU A 50 -9.30 -49.02 34.87
C LEU A 50 -8.66 -48.06 33.87
N ILE A 51 -7.38 -48.22 33.56
CA ILE A 51 -6.60 -47.31 32.72
C ILE A 51 -5.93 -48.11 31.61
N PHE A 52 -6.09 -47.64 30.37
CA PHE A 52 -5.51 -48.27 29.19
C PHE A 52 -5.06 -47.23 28.16
N ASP A 53 -4.14 -47.65 27.30
CA ASP A 53 -3.77 -46.91 26.09
C ASP A 53 -4.66 -47.43 24.96
N PRO A 54 -5.40 -46.57 24.23
CA PRO A 54 -6.23 -47.00 23.11
C PRO A 54 -5.44 -47.59 21.94
N ALA A 55 -4.14 -47.29 21.80
CA ALA A 55 -3.28 -47.80 20.72
C ALA A 55 -2.75 -49.22 21.01
N ASP A 56 -2.28 -49.48 22.23
CA ASP A 56 -1.61 -50.74 22.61
C ASP A 56 -2.30 -51.54 23.73
N GLY A 57 -3.44 -51.05 24.23
CA GLY A 57 -4.32 -51.75 25.18
C GLY A 57 -3.75 -52.04 26.58
N SER A 58 -2.48 -51.71 26.86
CA SER A 58 -1.75 -52.17 28.06
C SER A 58 -1.00 -51.07 28.82
N ALA A 59 -1.71 -50.03 29.27
CA ALA A 59 -1.11 -48.98 30.10
C ALA A 59 -0.47 -49.52 31.39
N GLY A 60 -0.91 -50.67 31.91
CA GLY A 60 -0.34 -51.23 33.13
C GLY A 60 1.06 -51.81 33.00
N GLN A 61 1.53 -52.20 31.81
CA GLN A 61 2.95 -52.55 31.65
C GLN A 61 3.84 -51.31 31.82
N THR A 62 3.37 -50.17 31.30
CA THR A 62 4.04 -48.88 31.49
C THR A 62 4.02 -48.48 32.97
N LEU A 63 2.87 -48.57 33.65
CA LEU A 63 2.74 -48.28 35.07
C LEU A 63 3.58 -49.22 35.96
N HIS A 64 3.58 -50.52 35.66
CA HIS A 64 4.36 -51.53 36.37
C HIS A 64 5.87 -51.24 36.28
N ARG A 65 6.35 -50.84 35.10
CA ARG A 65 7.74 -50.41 34.90
C ARG A 65 8.13 -49.23 35.81
N TYR A 66 7.24 -48.25 36.00
CA TYR A 66 7.48 -47.10 36.89
C TYR A 66 7.55 -47.48 38.36
N VAL A 67 6.80 -48.50 38.80
CA VAL A 67 6.89 -48.99 40.17
C VAL A 67 8.21 -49.73 40.40
N THR A 68 8.72 -50.41 39.38
CA THR A 68 10.00 -51.14 39.46
C THR A 68 11.24 -50.25 39.29
N ASP A 69 11.14 -49.11 38.62
CA ASP A 69 12.25 -48.17 38.39
C ASP A 69 11.76 -46.70 38.30
N PRO A 70 11.66 -45.98 39.44
CA PRO A 70 11.06 -44.65 39.48
C PRO A 70 12.04 -43.55 39.03
N GLU A 71 11.99 -43.14 37.76
CA GLU A 71 12.68 -41.91 37.31
C GLU A 71 11.80 -40.65 37.49
N PRO A 72 12.28 -39.59 38.18
CA PRO A 72 11.48 -38.43 38.58
C PRO A 72 11.11 -37.43 37.46
N ARG A 73 11.51 -37.65 36.20
CA ARG A 73 11.34 -36.66 35.10
C ARG A 73 10.45 -37.10 33.93
N SER A 74 9.90 -38.31 33.95
CA SER A 74 9.29 -38.90 32.76
C SER A 74 7.80 -39.12 32.91
N MET A 75 6.99 -38.05 32.87
CA MET A 75 5.53 -38.17 32.68
C MET A 75 4.84 -36.91 32.12
N SER A 76 5.59 -36.04 31.45
CA SER A 76 5.00 -35.14 30.45
C SER A 76 5.14 -35.69 29.03
N ALA A 77 5.60 -36.93 28.87
CA ALA A 77 5.60 -37.60 27.58
C ALA A 77 4.17 -38.05 27.28
N SER A 78 3.53 -37.35 26.34
CA SER A 78 2.17 -37.53 25.84
C SER A 78 1.84 -39.00 25.57
N LEU A 79 1.22 -39.67 26.53
CA LEU A 79 0.50 -40.92 26.31
C LEU A 79 -0.98 -40.56 26.29
N ASP A 80 -1.69 -40.92 25.22
CA ASP A 80 -3.13 -40.71 25.08
C ASP A 80 -3.90 -41.73 25.91
N LEU A 81 -3.78 -41.64 27.24
CA LEU A 81 -4.40 -42.60 28.15
C LEU A 81 -5.91 -42.36 28.29
N CYS A 82 -6.61 -43.46 28.54
CA CYS A 82 -8.05 -43.48 28.74
C CYS A 82 -8.36 -44.23 30.04
N ALA A 83 -9.31 -43.69 30.82
CA ALA A 83 -9.94 -44.40 31.93
C ALA A 83 -11.28 -44.99 31.48
N ARG A 84 -11.54 -46.24 31.87
CA ARG A 84 -12.84 -46.91 31.71
C ARG A 84 -13.68 -46.65 32.95
N ARG A 85 -14.90 -46.14 32.76
CA ARG A 85 -15.86 -45.88 33.84
C ARG A 85 -16.69 -47.14 34.12
N ALA A 86 -17.40 -47.18 35.24
CA ALA A 86 -18.22 -48.34 35.63
C ALA A 86 -19.41 -48.62 34.69
N ASP A 87 -19.82 -47.61 33.91
CA ASP A 87 -20.83 -47.71 32.85
C ASP A 87 -20.24 -48.11 31.48
N ASP A 88 -18.99 -48.61 31.46
CA ASP A 88 -18.20 -48.94 30.28
C ASP A 88 -17.88 -47.75 29.34
N THR A 89 -18.24 -46.51 29.70
CA THR A 89 -17.82 -45.34 28.92
C THR A 89 -16.34 -45.04 29.13
N VAL A 90 -15.72 -44.46 28.10
CA VAL A 90 -14.28 -44.17 28.09
C VAL A 90 -14.08 -42.66 28.22
N MET A 91 -13.15 -42.26 29.10
CA MET A 91 -12.76 -40.86 29.26
C MET A 91 -11.25 -40.69 29.06
N PRO A 92 -10.80 -39.70 28.28
CA PRO A 92 -9.38 -39.39 28.18
C PRO A 92 -8.86 -38.81 29.50
N VAL A 93 -7.69 -39.28 29.92
CA VAL A 93 -7.09 -38.89 31.21
C VAL A 93 -5.59 -38.64 31.08
N THR A 94 -5.06 -37.80 31.97
CA THR A 94 -3.62 -37.73 32.24
C THR A 94 -3.36 -38.19 33.66
N LEU A 95 -2.23 -38.86 33.87
CA LEU A 95 -1.87 -39.42 35.17
C LEU A 95 -0.75 -38.62 35.82
N SER A 96 -0.85 -38.44 37.12
CA SER A 96 0.27 -38.04 37.96
C SER A 96 0.61 -39.19 38.90
N LEU A 97 1.86 -39.64 38.90
CA LEU A 97 2.32 -40.82 39.63
C LEU A 97 3.35 -40.39 40.68
N GLY A 98 3.15 -40.81 41.92
CA GLY A 98 4.07 -40.56 43.04
C GLY A 98 4.39 -41.85 43.79
N PRO A 99 5.62 -42.38 43.72
CA PRO A 99 6.01 -43.57 44.46
C PRO A 99 6.20 -43.25 45.95
N PHE A 100 5.84 -44.18 46.83
CA PHE A 100 6.11 -44.09 48.27
C PHE A 100 6.31 -45.47 48.89
N GLU A 101 6.98 -45.52 50.04
CA GLU A 101 7.20 -46.76 50.79
C GLU A 101 6.32 -46.82 52.05
N ARG A 102 5.75 -47.99 52.32
CA ARG A 102 5.02 -48.28 53.57
C ARG A 102 5.28 -49.73 54.00
N GLY A 103 5.74 -49.92 55.22
CA GLY A 103 5.99 -51.27 55.77
C GLY A 103 7.04 -52.09 55.02
N GLY A 104 8.00 -51.44 54.34
CA GLY A 104 9.02 -52.11 53.52
C GLY A 104 8.55 -52.53 52.12
N GLN A 105 7.35 -52.10 51.70
CA GLN A 105 6.80 -52.31 50.36
C GLN A 105 6.64 -50.97 49.63
N THR A 106 6.88 -50.98 48.32
CA THR A 106 6.70 -49.82 47.44
C THR A 106 5.28 -49.78 46.89
N PHE A 107 4.67 -48.60 46.91
CA PHE A 107 3.35 -48.32 46.35
C PHE A 107 3.42 -47.12 45.42
N LEU A 108 2.43 -46.99 44.54
CA LEU A 108 2.26 -45.85 43.65
C LEU A 108 0.94 -45.15 43.97
N VAL A 109 1.01 -43.85 44.26
CA VAL A 109 -0.17 -42.99 44.23
C VAL A 109 -0.37 -42.53 42.80
N ILE A 110 -1.55 -42.79 42.25
CA ILE A 110 -1.95 -42.38 40.90
C ILE A 110 -3.09 -41.37 41.04
N THR A 111 -2.86 -40.15 40.61
CA THR A 111 -3.92 -39.14 40.42
C THR A 111 -4.37 -39.20 38.97
N ILE A 112 -5.68 -39.30 38.75
CA ILE A 112 -6.29 -39.44 37.42
C ILE A 112 -7.02 -38.13 37.12
N VAL A 113 -6.54 -37.37 36.13
CA VAL A 113 -7.11 -36.07 35.76
C VAL A 113 -7.92 -36.21 34.48
N ASP A 114 -9.18 -35.79 34.50
CA ASP A 114 -10.05 -35.72 33.32
C ASP A 114 -9.60 -34.58 32.39
N VAL A 115 -9.19 -34.91 31.17
CA VAL A 115 -8.70 -33.93 30.19
C VAL A 115 -9.68 -33.66 29.06
N ARG A 116 -10.96 -34.06 29.17
CA ARG A 116 -11.98 -33.79 28.14
C ARG A 116 -12.15 -32.30 27.88
N ALA A 117 -12.21 -31.50 28.93
CA ALA A 117 -12.36 -30.05 28.82
C ALA A 117 -11.13 -29.40 28.16
N GLU A 118 -9.92 -29.76 28.62
CA GLU A 118 -8.67 -29.26 28.06
C GLU A 118 -8.49 -29.68 26.59
N LYS A 119 -8.76 -30.95 26.25
CA LYS A 119 -8.69 -31.43 24.86
C LYS A 119 -9.71 -30.73 23.96
N ALA A 120 -10.92 -30.46 24.45
CA ALA A 120 -11.93 -29.71 23.70
C ALA A 120 -11.53 -28.24 23.49
N GLU A 121 -10.99 -27.57 24.52
CA GLU A 121 -10.49 -26.21 24.42
C GLU A 121 -9.31 -26.12 23.45
N ARG A 122 -8.36 -27.05 23.54
CA ARG A 122 -7.22 -27.13 22.63
C ARG A 122 -7.67 -27.35 21.18
N ALA A 123 -8.57 -28.30 20.93
CA ALA A 123 -9.11 -28.53 19.59
C ALA A 123 -9.86 -27.30 19.04
N ALA A 124 -10.55 -26.53 19.91
CA ALA A 124 -11.20 -25.29 19.51
C ALA A 124 -10.19 -24.18 19.16
N LEU A 125 -9.09 -24.08 19.91
CA LEU A 125 -8.00 -23.14 19.62
C LEU A 125 -7.27 -23.49 18.31
N ASP A 126 -6.98 -24.77 18.10
CA ASP A 126 -6.32 -25.26 16.89
C ASP A 126 -7.20 -24.93 15.66
N ARG A 127 -8.50 -25.26 15.72
CA ARG A 127 -9.46 -24.92 14.65
C ARG A 127 -9.57 -23.43 14.39
N ARG A 128 -9.55 -22.60 15.45
CA ARG A 128 -9.59 -21.14 15.31
C ARG A 128 -8.32 -20.61 14.64
N THR A 129 -7.17 -21.20 14.94
CA THR A 129 -5.88 -20.82 14.35
C THR A 129 -5.86 -21.16 12.86
N GLU A 130 -6.26 -22.38 12.50
CA GLU A 130 -6.39 -22.81 11.09
C GLU A 130 -7.33 -21.88 10.30
N THR A 131 -8.48 -21.52 10.88
CA THR A 131 -9.44 -20.60 10.25
C THR A 131 -8.83 -19.21 9.99
N LEU A 132 -8.05 -18.69 10.96
CA LEU A 132 -7.39 -17.38 10.83
C LEU A 132 -6.28 -17.40 9.77
N GLU A 133 -5.50 -18.48 9.71
CA GLU A 133 -4.45 -18.65 8.72
C GLU A 133 -5.03 -18.72 7.30
N ALA A 134 -6.10 -19.50 7.11
CA ALA A 134 -6.77 -19.60 5.82
C ALA A 134 -7.43 -18.27 5.41
N LEU A 135 -8.07 -17.55 6.35
CA LEU A 135 -8.61 -16.19 6.09
C LEU A 135 -7.49 -15.22 5.66
N HIS A 136 -6.34 -15.29 6.32
CA HIS A 136 -5.19 -14.43 6.00
C HIS A 136 -4.65 -14.72 4.59
N GLU A 137 -4.46 -16.00 4.26
CA GLU A 137 -3.96 -16.41 2.95
C GLU A 137 -4.93 -16.01 1.82
N ALA A 138 -6.21 -16.27 1.99
CA ALA A 138 -7.23 -15.89 1.02
C ALA A 138 -7.30 -14.37 0.82
N THR A 139 -7.18 -13.61 1.91
CA THR A 139 -7.09 -12.14 1.84
C THR A 139 -5.86 -11.69 1.05
N GLN A 140 -4.69 -12.31 1.26
CA GLN A 140 -3.46 -11.98 0.52
C GLN A 140 -3.60 -12.31 -0.98
N ASN A 141 -4.28 -13.39 -1.33
CA ASN A 141 -4.51 -13.76 -2.72
C ASN A 141 -5.47 -12.79 -3.41
N LEU A 142 -6.58 -12.43 -2.75
CA LEU A 142 -7.47 -11.37 -3.23
C LEU A 142 -6.74 -10.04 -3.40
N LEU A 143 -5.85 -9.67 -2.47
CA LEU A 143 -5.10 -8.42 -2.59
C LEU A 143 -4.09 -8.41 -3.74
N LYS A 144 -3.78 -9.52 -4.41
CA LYS A 144 -2.89 -9.52 -5.59
C LYS A 144 -3.61 -9.28 -6.91
N THR A 145 -4.93 -9.42 -6.94
CA THR A 145 -5.69 -9.28 -8.20
C THR A 145 -5.98 -7.83 -8.53
N THR A 146 -5.96 -7.53 -9.82
CA THR A 146 -6.38 -6.25 -10.40
C THR A 146 -7.69 -6.37 -11.17
N ASP A 147 -8.26 -7.58 -11.24
CA ASP A 147 -9.46 -7.89 -12.00
C ASP A 147 -10.60 -8.28 -11.05
N ARG A 148 -11.79 -7.72 -11.31
CA ARG A 148 -12.97 -7.88 -10.46
C ARG A 148 -13.59 -9.26 -10.58
N GLU A 149 -13.58 -9.88 -11.76
CA GLU A 149 -14.09 -11.24 -11.97
C GLU A 149 -13.16 -12.25 -11.31
N VAL A 150 -11.84 -12.10 -11.49
CA VAL A 150 -10.85 -12.94 -10.80
C VAL A 150 -10.92 -12.79 -9.28
N ALA A 151 -11.17 -11.58 -8.77
CA ALA A 151 -11.44 -11.37 -7.35
C ALA A 151 -12.71 -12.08 -6.88
N ALA A 152 -13.77 -12.05 -7.68
CA ALA A 152 -15.02 -12.73 -7.35
C ALA A 152 -14.82 -14.25 -7.30
N GLU A 153 -14.09 -14.83 -8.25
CA GLU A 153 -13.74 -16.26 -8.26
C GLU A 153 -12.99 -16.67 -6.99
N ALA A 154 -11.90 -15.98 -6.66
CA ALA A 154 -11.14 -16.26 -5.45
C ALA A 154 -11.98 -16.06 -4.17
N ALA A 155 -12.93 -15.12 -4.17
CA ALA A 155 -13.84 -14.91 -3.06
C ALA A 155 -14.78 -16.10 -2.84
N ILE A 156 -15.29 -16.70 -3.92
CA ILE A 156 -16.16 -17.88 -3.86
C ILE A 156 -15.38 -19.14 -3.49
N THR A 157 -14.18 -19.34 -4.02
CA THR A 157 -13.32 -20.47 -3.63
C THR A 157 -13.07 -20.49 -2.12
N TYR A 158 -12.86 -19.33 -1.50
CA TYR A 158 -12.73 -19.26 -0.04
C TYR A 158 -14.01 -19.68 0.72
N VAL A 159 -15.17 -19.25 0.23
CA VAL A 159 -16.47 -19.62 0.85
C VAL A 159 -16.67 -21.14 0.79
N GLU A 160 -16.31 -21.76 -0.33
CA GLU A 160 -16.41 -23.21 -0.52
C GLU A 160 -15.36 -24.00 0.29
N GLU A 161 -14.08 -23.72 0.06
CA GLU A 161 -12.98 -24.55 0.56
C GLU A 161 -12.64 -24.27 2.04
N THR A 162 -12.85 -23.03 2.50
CA THR A 162 -12.46 -22.63 3.87
C THR A 162 -13.65 -22.49 4.80
N LEU A 163 -14.72 -21.81 4.38
CA LEU A 163 -15.91 -21.67 5.24
C LEU A 163 -16.78 -22.94 5.23
N GLY A 164 -16.52 -23.88 4.32
CA GLY A 164 -17.25 -25.14 4.21
C GLY A 164 -18.67 -24.95 3.71
N HIS A 165 -18.97 -23.82 3.05
CA HIS A 165 -20.28 -23.54 2.51
C HIS A 165 -20.27 -23.82 1.01
N SER A 166 -20.74 -25.01 0.66
CA SER A 166 -20.64 -25.56 -0.71
C SER A 166 -21.57 -24.92 -1.73
N ILE A 167 -22.57 -24.14 -1.30
CA ILE A 167 -23.54 -23.50 -2.21
C ILE A 167 -23.40 -22.00 -2.06
N ALA A 168 -22.64 -21.36 -2.95
CA ALA A 168 -22.45 -19.93 -2.93
C ALA A 168 -22.32 -19.33 -4.34
N GLY A 169 -22.59 -18.04 -4.47
CA GLY A 169 -22.37 -17.30 -5.71
C GLY A 169 -22.23 -15.79 -5.48
N ILE A 170 -21.61 -15.11 -6.45
CA ILE A 170 -21.48 -13.66 -6.49
C ILE A 170 -22.23 -13.13 -7.69
N TRP A 171 -23.05 -12.12 -7.43
CA TRP A 171 -23.67 -11.30 -8.44
C TRP A 171 -23.06 -9.91 -8.40
N LEU A 172 -22.66 -9.38 -9.56
CA LEU A 172 -22.14 -8.04 -9.68
C LEU A 172 -23.21 -7.11 -10.24
N TYR A 173 -23.28 -5.89 -9.71
CA TYR A 173 -24.22 -4.89 -10.16
C TYR A 173 -23.77 -4.28 -11.50
N ASP A 174 -24.65 -4.35 -12.51
CA ASP A 174 -24.57 -3.64 -13.78
C ASP A 174 -25.47 -2.39 -13.72
N GLU A 175 -24.85 -1.22 -13.73
CA GLU A 175 -25.55 0.07 -13.66
C GLU A 175 -26.36 0.40 -14.92
N ALA A 176 -25.94 -0.09 -16.11
CA ALA A 176 -26.64 0.17 -17.36
C ALA A 176 -27.94 -0.63 -17.47
N ARG A 177 -27.97 -1.84 -16.92
CA ARG A 177 -29.16 -2.70 -16.86
C ARG A 177 -29.95 -2.55 -15.57
N ASN A 178 -29.36 -1.90 -14.56
CA ASN A 178 -29.91 -1.78 -13.21
C ASN A 178 -30.30 -3.14 -12.63
N ALA A 179 -29.35 -4.08 -12.71
CA ALA A 179 -29.55 -5.49 -12.36
C ALA A 179 -28.28 -6.09 -11.75
N LEU A 180 -28.46 -7.10 -10.89
CA LEU A 180 -27.41 -7.95 -10.37
C LEU A 180 -27.23 -9.14 -11.29
N GLU A 181 -26.11 -9.20 -12.00
CA GLU A 181 -25.77 -10.27 -12.93
C GLU A 181 -24.91 -11.34 -12.24
N PRO A 182 -25.22 -12.64 -12.40
CA PRO A 182 -24.39 -13.71 -11.85
C PRO A 182 -23.03 -13.72 -12.55
N VAL A 183 -21.95 -13.77 -11.77
CA VAL A 183 -20.57 -13.77 -12.30
C VAL A 183 -19.85 -15.06 -11.98
N VAL A 184 -20.01 -15.57 -10.76
CA VAL A 184 -19.37 -16.81 -10.33
C VAL A 184 -20.21 -17.52 -9.27
N TRP A 185 -20.14 -18.85 -9.25
CA TRP A 185 -20.78 -19.71 -8.28
C TRP A 185 -19.96 -20.98 -8.06
N THR A 186 -20.24 -21.67 -6.96
CA THR A 186 -19.60 -22.95 -6.64
C THR A 186 -20.16 -24.07 -7.51
N GLU A 187 -19.36 -25.10 -7.78
CA GLU A 187 -19.81 -26.27 -8.57
C GLU A 187 -21.04 -26.95 -7.93
N PRO A 188 -21.12 -27.16 -6.60
CA PRO A 188 -22.33 -27.72 -5.99
C PRO A 188 -23.56 -26.80 -6.07
N ALA A 189 -23.40 -25.48 -6.24
CA ALA A 189 -24.52 -24.59 -6.50
C ALA A 189 -25.08 -24.81 -7.90
N ASP A 190 -24.22 -24.99 -8.91
CA ASP A 190 -24.60 -25.28 -10.29
C ASP A 190 -25.35 -26.62 -10.39
N GLU A 191 -24.81 -27.67 -9.76
CA GLU A 191 -25.45 -29.01 -9.78
C GLU A 191 -26.84 -29.01 -9.12
N LEU A 192 -27.02 -28.19 -8.08
CA LEU A 192 -28.24 -28.18 -7.28
C LEU A 192 -29.32 -27.24 -7.84
N ILE A 193 -28.92 -26.05 -8.29
CA ILE A 193 -29.82 -24.97 -8.72
C ILE A 193 -29.93 -24.90 -10.24
N GLY A 194 -28.82 -25.17 -10.95
CA GLY A 194 -28.71 -25.08 -12.40
C GLY A 194 -28.68 -23.64 -12.89
N ASP A 195 -29.85 -23.08 -13.18
CA ASP A 195 -29.94 -21.73 -13.76
C ASP A 195 -29.81 -20.66 -12.66
N HIS A 196 -28.82 -19.79 -12.81
CA HIS A 196 -28.53 -18.70 -11.86
C HIS A 196 -29.21 -17.41 -12.35
N PRO A 197 -30.27 -16.92 -11.68
CA PRO A 197 -31.06 -15.80 -12.20
C PRO A 197 -30.31 -14.48 -12.10
N THR A 198 -30.66 -13.54 -12.97
CA THR A 198 -30.33 -12.12 -12.83
C THR A 198 -31.40 -11.46 -11.97
N PHE A 199 -31.02 -10.66 -10.98
CA PHE A 199 -31.98 -9.96 -10.11
C PHE A 199 -32.09 -8.50 -10.55
N ALA A 200 -33.23 -8.14 -11.16
CA ALA A 200 -33.51 -6.77 -11.59
C ALA A 200 -34.14 -5.93 -10.47
N ALA A 201 -33.97 -4.61 -10.54
CA ALA A 201 -34.46 -3.68 -9.52
C ALA A 201 -35.98 -3.63 -9.34
N ASP A 202 -36.72 -3.98 -10.38
CA ASP A 202 -38.17 -4.00 -10.41
C ASP A 202 -38.77 -5.33 -9.93
N GLU A 203 -37.93 -6.35 -9.71
CA GLU A 203 -38.32 -7.65 -9.18
C GLU A 203 -37.99 -7.77 -7.70
N ARG A 204 -39.00 -8.15 -6.91
CA ARG A 204 -38.82 -8.31 -5.46
C ARG A 204 -38.03 -9.59 -5.18
N SER A 205 -36.81 -9.45 -4.65
CA SER A 205 -35.98 -10.57 -4.18
C SER A 205 -35.21 -10.20 -2.91
N ILE A 206 -34.98 -11.19 -2.04
CA ILE A 206 -34.15 -11.01 -0.82
C ILE A 206 -32.74 -10.54 -1.21
N THR A 207 -32.24 -11.04 -2.33
CA THR A 207 -30.94 -10.67 -2.90
C THR A 207 -30.87 -9.18 -3.26
N TRP A 208 -31.88 -8.68 -3.99
CA TRP A 208 -31.94 -7.25 -4.32
C TRP A 208 -32.15 -6.37 -3.08
N GLU A 209 -32.99 -6.80 -2.14
CA GLU A 209 -33.24 -6.06 -0.89
C GLU A 209 -31.96 -5.89 -0.06
N ALA A 210 -31.13 -6.93 0.04
CA ALA A 210 -29.83 -6.84 0.71
C ALA A 210 -28.86 -5.89 -0.01
N PHE A 211 -28.86 -5.90 -1.35
CA PHE A 211 -28.05 -4.99 -2.16
C PHE A 211 -28.47 -3.53 -1.96
N GLU A 212 -29.77 -3.23 -2.05
CA GLU A 212 -30.30 -1.88 -1.94
C GLU A 212 -30.16 -1.33 -0.52
N SER A 213 -30.43 -2.15 0.51
CA SER A 213 -30.28 -1.74 1.91
C SER A 213 -28.81 -1.60 2.33
N GLY A 214 -27.91 -2.37 1.70
CA GLY A 214 -26.51 -2.48 2.12
C GLY A 214 -26.33 -3.24 3.44
N GLU A 215 -27.38 -3.87 3.96
CA GLU A 215 -27.33 -4.67 5.18
C GLU A 215 -27.40 -6.17 4.86
N PRO A 216 -26.57 -7.01 5.51
CA PRO A 216 -26.64 -8.45 5.27
C PRO A 216 -27.91 -9.09 5.86
N ILE A 217 -28.60 -9.87 5.05
CA ILE A 217 -29.86 -10.53 5.38
C ILE A 217 -29.62 -12.02 5.60
N TYR A 218 -30.12 -12.56 6.71
CA TYR A 218 -30.11 -13.98 7.01
C TYR A 218 -31.55 -14.52 7.10
N VAL A 219 -31.84 -15.58 6.35
CA VAL A 219 -33.14 -16.25 6.33
C VAL A 219 -32.96 -17.70 6.83
N PRO A 220 -33.47 -18.03 8.03
CA PRO A 220 -33.27 -19.35 8.63
C PRO A 220 -34.13 -20.45 7.99
N ASP A 221 -35.29 -20.11 7.42
CA ASP A 221 -36.04 -21.01 6.54
C ASP A 221 -36.67 -20.24 5.37
N THR A 222 -36.07 -20.31 4.18
CA THR A 222 -36.59 -19.68 2.96
C THR A 222 -37.97 -20.23 2.58
N HIS A 223 -38.30 -21.46 2.99
CA HIS A 223 -39.61 -22.06 2.69
C HIS A 223 -40.73 -21.54 3.59
N ALA A 224 -40.39 -20.87 4.70
CA ALA A 224 -41.36 -20.21 5.57
C ALA A 224 -41.91 -18.91 4.97
N GLU A 225 -41.23 -18.35 3.96
CA GLU A 225 -41.63 -17.12 3.26
C GLU A 225 -42.57 -17.42 2.07
N PRO A 226 -43.85 -16.96 2.10
CA PRO A 226 -44.82 -17.25 1.05
C PRO A 226 -44.54 -16.55 -0.29
N GLU A 227 -43.84 -15.42 -0.28
CA GLU A 227 -43.53 -14.57 -1.45
C GLU A 227 -42.11 -14.80 -2.00
N ARG A 228 -41.47 -15.94 -1.69
CA ARG A 228 -40.09 -16.20 -2.13
C ARG A 228 -39.94 -16.27 -3.66
N TYR A 229 -38.80 -15.79 -4.14
CA TYR A 229 -38.48 -15.66 -5.57
C TYR A 229 -38.58 -16.99 -6.34
N ASN A 230 -38.07 -18.09 -5.78
CA ASN A 230 -38.13 -19.41 -6.40
C ASN A 230 -38.77 -20.46 -5.47
N LEU A 231 -40.04 -20.78 -5.73
CA LEU A 231 -40.83 -21.71 -4.91
C LEU A 231 -40.30 -23.16 -4.97
N SER A 232 -39.57 -23.54 -6.02
CA SER A 232 -39.01 -24.88 -6.21
C SER A 232 -37.57 -25.05 -5.71
N SER A 233 -36.95 -23.99 -5.20
CA SER A 233 -35.55 -24.05 -4.77
C SER A 233 -35.35 -25.05 -3.61
N PRO A 234 -34.33 -25.93 -3.69
CA PRO A 234 -33.98 -26.86 -2.60
C PRO A 234 -33.26 -26.17 -1.43
N ILE A 235 -32.89 -24.89 -1.58
CA ILE A 235 -32.27 -24.10 -0.51
C ILE A 235 -33.28 -23.87 0.60
N ARG A 236 -32.89 -24.20 1.83
CA ARG A 236 -33.70 -24.06 3.05
C ARG A 236 -33.25 -22.90 3.89
N SER A 237 -31.96 -22.59 4.00
CA SER A 237 -31.50 -21.35 4.65
C SER A 237 -30.56 -20.59 3.74
N GLU A 238 -30.55 -19.26 3.87
CA GLU A 238 -29.82 -18.37 2.96
C GLU A 238 -29.25 -17.17 3.71
N LEU A 239 -28.00 -16.84 3.40
CA LEU A 239 -27.28 -15.66 3.85
C LEU A 239 -26.91 -14.82 2.62
N VAL A 240 -27.39 -13.58 2.59
CA VAL A 240 -27.08 -12.60 1.55
C VAL A 240 -26.19 -11.50 2.13
N LEU A 241 -25.02 -11.30 1.52
CA LEU A 241 -24.00 -10.37 1.97
C LEU A 241 -23.75 -9.30 0.90
N PRO A 242 -24.14 -8.03 1.13
CA PRO A 242 -23.86 -6.96 0.20
C PRO A 242 -22.37 -6.64 0.13
N LEU A 243 -21.91 -6.35 -1.10
CA LEU A 243 -20.56 -5.92 -1.43
C LEU A 243 -20.53 -4.40 -1.69
N GLY A 244 -21.27 -3.63 -0.89
CA GLY A 244 -21.53 -2.22 -1.16
C GLY A 244 -22.24 -2.02 -2.50
N ARG A 245 -21.83 -1.00 -3.28
CA ARG A 245 -22.42 -0.71 -4.60
C ARG A 245 -22.04 -1.71 -5.70
N TYR A 246 -21.20 -2.70 -5.38
CA TYR A 246 -20.61 -3.60 -6.37
C TYR A 246 -21.42 -4.88 -6.57
N GLY A 247 -22.28 -5.28 -5.64
CA GLY A 247 -23.06 -6.50 -5.80
C GLY A 247 -23.29 -7.22 -4.49
N VAL A 248 -23.40 -8.54 -4.55
CA VAL A 248 -23.78 -9.39 -3.41
C VAL A 248 -23.12 -10.76 -3.49
N ILE A 249 -22.93 -11.39 -2.34
CA ILE A 249 -22.65 -12.81 -2.19
C ILE A 249 -23.90 -13.49 -1.63
N ASN A 250 -24.42 -14.52 -2.30
CA ASN A 250 -25.44 -15.39 -1.72
C ASN A 250 -24.78 -16.69 -1.28
N ILE A 251 -25.08 -17.13 -0.06
CA ILE A 251 -24.64 -18.40 0.50
C ILE A 251 -25.87 -19.17 0.95
N GLY A 252 -26.08 -20.37 0.41
CA GLY A 252 -27.24 -21.20 0.69
C GLY A 252 -26.89 -22.49 1.41
N ALA A 253 -27.88 -23.09 2.07
CA ALA A 253 -27.81 -24.45 2.59
C ALA A 253 -29.14 -25.18 2.40
N THR A 254 -29.11 -26.50 2.26
CA THR A 254 -30.31 -27.36 2.13
C THR A 254 -30.93 -27.72 3.48
N GLU A 255 -30.29 -27.31 4.58
CA GLU A 255 -30.77 -27.44 5.95
C GLU A 255 -31.38 -26.12 6.44
N THR A 256 -32.37 -26.20 7.33
CA THR A 256 -32.91 -25.02 8.01
C THR A 256 -31.95 -24.57 9.09
N ASP A 257 -31.84 -23.25 9.27
CA ASP A 257 -31.04 -22.61 10.30
C ASP A 257 -29.57 -23.07 10.32
N ALA A 258 -28.96 -23.21 9.14
CA ALA A 258 -27.64 -23.81 8.98
C ALA A 258 -26.47 -22.89 9.37
N PHE A 259 -26.73 -21.61 9.60
CA PHE A 259 -25.69 -20.60 9.84
C PHE A 259 -25.78 -20.08 11.27
N ASP A 260 -24.79 -20.43 12.09
CA ASP A 260 -24.68 -19.91 13.44
C ASP A 260 -24.11 -18.48 13.50
N GLU A 261 -24.13 -17.85 14.67
CA GLU A 261 -23.61 -16.49 14.86
C GLU A 261 -22.13 -16.34 14.48
N SER A 262 -21.34 -17.41 14.61
CA SER A 262 -19.91 -17.40 14.30
C SER A 262 -19.69 -17.40 12.78
N ALA A 263 -20.40 -18.27 12.05
CA ALA A 263 -20.38 -18.32 10.59
C ALA A 263 -20.85 -17.00 9.99
N LEU A 264 -21.92 -16.41 10.53
CA LEU A 264 -22.41 -15.09 10.14
C LEU A 264 -21.35 -14.00 10.33
N ALA A 265 -20.64 -14.00 11.46
CA ALA A 265 -19.59 -13.03 11.74
C ALA A 265 -18.42 -13.14 10.75
N VAL A 266 -17.95 -14.36 10.48
CA VAL A 266 -16.85 -14.61 9.54
C VAL A 266 -17.24 -14.25 8.11
N ALA A 267 -18.44 -14.64 7.65
CA ALA A 267 -18.91 -14.33 6.31
C ALA A 267 -19.09 -12.82 6.08
N ARG A 268 -19.56 -12.07 7.10
CA ARG A 268 -19.62 -10.59 7.06
C ARG A 268 -18.23 -9.96 6.94
N LEU A 269 -17.25 -10.45 7.70
CA LEU A 269 -15.86 -9.98 7.58
C LEU A 269 -15.32 -10.25 6.18
N TRP A 270 -15.60 -11.44 5.62
CA TRP A 270 -15.17 -11.79 4.27
C TRP A 270 -15.77 -10.87 3.21
N ALA A 271 -17.09 -10.66 3.25
CA ALA A 271 -17.77 -9.73 2.33
C ALA A 271 -17.20 -8.29 2.42
N SER A 272 -16.86 -7.82 3.63
CA SER A 272 -16.19 -6.53 3.80
C SER A 272 -14.81 -6.50 3.14
N THR A 273 -14.03 -7.57 3.26
CA THR A 273 -12.71 -7.69 2.60
C THR A 273 -12.83 -7.66 1.08
N VAL A 274 -13.76 -8.45 0.52
CA VAL A 274 -14.04 -8.47 -0.92
C VAL A 274 -14.47 -7.08 -1.40
N THR A 275 -15.34 -6.40 -0.65
CA THR A 275 -15.75 -5.02 -0.93
C THR A 275 -14.56 -4.07 -1.00
N MET A 276 -13.63 -4.14 -0.03
CA MET A 276 -12.43 -3.30 -0.05
C MET A 276 -11.53 -3.57 -1.26
N VAL A 277 -11.43 -4.83 -1.69
CA VAL A 277 -10.68 -5.22 -2.90
C VAL A 277 -11.33 -4.62 -4.14
N PHE A 278 -12.65 -4.69 -4.27
CA PHE A 278 -13.37 -4.04 -5.38
C PHE A 278 -13.21 -2.51 -5.39
N VAL A 279 -13.25 -1.87 -4.22
CA VAL A 279 -12.96 -0.43 -4.09
C VAL A 279 -11.56 -0.10 -4.60
N ARG A 280 -10.56 -0.91 -4.21
CA ARG A 280 -9.18 -0.71 -4.65
C ARG A 280 -9.03 -0.86 -6.16
N ILE A 281 -9.55 -1.96 -6.72
CA ILE A 281 -9.48 -2.24 -8.17
C ILE A 281 -10.08 -1.09 -8.97
N GLU A 282 -11.27 -0.62 -8.58
CA GLU A 282 -11.92 0.49 -9.28
C GLU A 282 -11.13 1.80 -9.13
N ARG A 283 -10.57 2.08 -7.95
CA ARG A 283 -9.76 3.28 -7.73
C ARG A 283 -8.49 3.27 -8.57
N GLU A 284 -7.83 2.12 -8.66
CA GLU A 284 -6.62 1.95 -9.46
C GLU A 284 -6.90 2.13 -10.95
N ARG A 285 -8.00 1.54 -11.45
CA ARG A 285 -8.48 1.73 -12.83
C ARG A 285 -8.74 3.20 -13.14
N GLN A 286 -9.47 3.90 -12.28
CA GLN A 286 -9.77 5.34 -12.45
C GLN A 286 -8.50 6.19 -12.44
N LEU A 287 -7.51 5.85 -11.61
CA LEU A 287 -6.25 6.57 -11.56
C LEU A 287 -5.47 6.40 -12.86
N GLN A 288 -5.35 5.16 -13.36
CA GLN A 288 -4.67 4.86 -14.63
C GLN A 288 -5.34 5.58 -15.82
N GLU A 289 -6.68 5.62 -15.87
CA GLU A 289 -7.41 6.34 -16.92
C GLU A 289 -7.13 7.84 -16.90
N ARG A 290 -7.09 8.43 -15.71
CA ARG A 290 -6.82 9.86 -15.51
C ARG A 290 -5.38 10.22 -15.80
N GLU A 291 -4.42 9.39 -15.40
CA GLU A 291 -3.00 9.55 -15.77
C GLU A 291 -2.82 9.50 -17.29
N ALA A 292 -3.47 8.54 -17.96
CA ALA A 292 -3.44 8.43 -19.41
C ALA A 292 -4.11 9.63 -20.11
N GLU A 293 -5.16 10.22 -19.52
CA GLU A 293 -5.80 11.43 -20.04
C GLU A 293 -4.89 12.65 -19.91
N VAL A 294 -4.28 12.86 -18.74
CA VAL A 294 -3.34 13.95 -18.49
C VAL A 294 -2.13 13.85 -19.43
N ALA A 295 -1.57 12.65 -19.60
CA ALA A 295 -0.47 12.42 -20.53
C ALA A 295 -0.84 12.79 -21.97
N ARG A 296 -2.03 12.35 -22.44
CA ARG A 296 -2.54 12.69 -23.78
C ARG A 296 -2.74 14.21 -23.97
N GLU A 297 -3.22 14.91 -22.96
CA GLU A 297 -3.43 16.36 -23.05
C GLU A 297 -2.10 17.11 -23.06
N ARG A 298 -1.13 16.69 -22.24
CA ARG A 298 0.23 17.23 -22.27
C ARG A 298 0.88 17.06 -23.64
N ASP A 299 0.84 15.86 -24.21
CA ASP A 299 1.46 15.58 -25.51
C ASP A 299 0.84 16.43 -26.63
N ARG A 300 -0.47 16.70 -26.57
CA ARG A 300 -1.16 17.61 -27.51
C ARG A 300 -0.72 19.07 -27.34
N LEU A 301 -0.55 19.53 -26.11
CA LEU A 301 -0.06 20.89 -25.84
C LEU A 301 1.36 21.07 -26.38
N GLU A 302 2.22 20.07 -26.21
CA GLU A 302 3.59 20.07 -26.75
C GLU A 302 3.58 20.07 -28.30
N GLU A 303 2.76 19.22 -28.93
CA GLU A 303 2.62 19.18 -30.39
C GLU A 303 2.09 20.52 -30.94
N PHE A 304 1.04 21.07 -30.32
CA PHE A 304 0.46 22.34 -30.71
C PHE A 304 1.46 23.48 -30.58
N ALA A 305 2.19 23.55 -29.47
CA ALA A 305 3.25 24.53 -29.27
C ALA A 305 4.31 24.42 -30.38
N SER A 306 4.78 23.20 -30.68
CA SER A 306 5.79 22.97 -31.73
C SER A 306 5.32 23.41 -33.12
N LEU A 307 4.09 23.06 -33.51
CA LEU A 307 3.51 23.45 -34.79
C LEU A 307 3.37 24.98 -34.92
N VAL A 308 2.80 25.63 -33.90
CA VAL A 308 2.64 27.10 -33.90
C VAL A 308 4.01 27.80 -33.93
N SER A 309 5.03 27.25 -33.28
CA SER A 309 6.40 27.78 -33.31
C SER A 309 6.93 27.91 -34.73
N HIS A 310 6.83 26.81 -35.47
CA HIS A 310 7.40 26.71 -36.80
C HIS A 310 6.66 27.65 -37.76
N ASP A 311 5.34 27.67 -37.63
CA ASP A 311 4.47 28.45 -38.51
C ASP A 311 4.51 29.95 -38.22
N LEU A 312 4.86 30.38 -37.01
CA LEU A 312 5.09 31.79 -36.67
C LEU A 312 6.53 32.25 -36.97
N ARG A 313 7.55 31.42 -36.72
CA ARG A 313 8.95 31.75 -37.03
C ARG A 313 9.17 31.97 -38.51
N ASN A 314 8.54 31.18 -39.37
CA ASN A 314 8.76 31.26 -40.81
C ASN A 314 8.37 32.63 -41.42
N PRO A 315 7.16 33.18 -41.18
CA PRO A 315 6.80 34.52 -41.67
C PRO A 315 7.60 35.64 -40.98
N LEU A 316 7.98 35.50 -39.69
CA LEU A 316 8.83 36.48 -39.00
C LEU A 316 10.22 36.57 -39.64
N ASN A 317 10.86 35.43 -39.91
CA ASN A 317 12.15 35.36 -40.59
C ASN A 317 12.08 35.98 -42.00
N VAL A 318 10.99 35.75 -42.75
CA VAL A 318 10.77 36.36 -44.07
C VAL A 318 10.61 37.88 -43.96
N ALA A 319 9.83 38.37 -42.99
CA ALA A 319 9.66 39.81 -42.76
C ALA A 319 11.00 40.47 -42.38
N ARG A 320 11.79 39.83 -41.51
CA ARG A 320 13.12 40.30 -41.09
C ARG A 320 14.10 40.32 -42.26
N GLY A 321 14.11 39.28 -43.10
CA GLY A 321 14.93 39.23 -44.30
C GLY A 321 14.58 40.33 -45.30
N ASN A 322 13.29 40.58 -45.55
CA ASN A 322 12.85 41.68 -46.41
C ASN A 322 13.22 43.05 -45.84
N LEU A 323 13.13 43.21 -44.52
CA LEU A 323 13.53 44.44 -43.85
C LEU A 323 15.03 44.69 -43.99
N SER A 324 15.88 43.69 -43.76
CA SER A 324 17.33 43.77 -43.96
C SER A 324 17.68 44.20 -45.40
N LEU A 325 17.01 43.62 -46.41
CA LEU A 325 17.21 44.00 -47.81
C LEU A 325 16.76 45.44 -48.12
N LEU A 326 15.73 45.94 -47.43
CA LEU A 326 15.30 47.32 -47.57
C LEU A 326 16.32 48.27 -46.92
N THR A 327 16.78 47.96 -45.71
CA THR A 327 17.82 48.71 -45.00
C THR A 327 19.09 48.82 -45.86
N ASP A 328 19.64 47.69 -46.33
CA ASP A 328 20.85 47.66 -47.18
C ASP A 328 20.70 48.50 -48.46
N ARG A 329 19.51 48.51 -49.07
CA ARG A 329 19.24 49.30 -50.28
C ARG A 329 19.13 50.80 -49.99
N LEU A 330 18.71 51.18 -48.80
CA LEU A 330 18.45 52.54 -48.38
C LEU A 330 19.66 53.20 -47.67
N GLU A 331 20.63 52.41 -47.20
CA GLU A 331 21.91 52.89 -46.66
C GLU A 331 22.68 53.81 -47.63
N GLY A 332 22.47 53.64 -48.95
CA GLY A 332 23.05 54.54 -49.96
C GLY A 332 22.48 55.97 -49.95
N GLU A 333 21.32 56.20 -49.33
CA GLU A 333 20.56 57.46 -49.35
C GLU A 333 20.55 58.19 -47.98
N HIS A 334 21.60 58.08 -47.14
CA HIS A 334 21.95 59.03 -46.05
C HIS A 334 20.82 59.55 -45.10
N ALA A 335 19.73 58.82 -44.91
CA ALA A 335 18.72 59.16 -43.92
C ALA A 335 18.49 57.97 -43.00
N GLU A 336 18.74 58.17 -41.69
CA GLU A 336 18.22 57.30 -40.63
C GLU A 336 16.72 57.10 -40.88
N GLN A 337 16.29 55.84 -40.99
CA GLN A 337 14.89 55.49 -41.20
C GLN A 337 14.32 54.89 -39.91
N PRO A 338 13.89 55.74 -38.95
CA PRO A 338 13.42 55.28 -37.65
C PRO A 338 12.22 54.33 -37.76
N GLU A 339 11.45 54.39 -38.85
CA GLU A 339 10.36 53.47 -39.15
C GLU A 339 10.87 52.04 -39.44
N LEU A 340 12.00 51.88 -40.14
CA LEU A 340 12.59 50.55 -40.39
C LEU A 340 13.14 49.95 -39.10
N ASP A 341 13.81 50.76 -38.28
CA ASP A 341 14.32 50.32 -36.97
C ASP A 341 13.17 49.93 -36.02
N ALA A 342 12.04 50.64 -36.08
CA ALA A 342 10.85 50.29 -35.31
C ALA A 342 10.25 48.95 -35.74
N VAL A 343 10.20 48.66 -37.05
CA VAL A 343 9.75 47.36 -37.56
C VAL A 343 10.73 46.25 -37.16
N ALA A 344 12.05 46.51 -37.22
CA ALA A 344 13.07 45.55 -36.79
C ALA A 344 12.88 45.17 -35.32
N ARG A 345 12.77 46.17 -34.43
CA ARG A 345 12.50 45.96 -33.00
C ARG A 345 11.20 45.18 -32.77
N SER A 346 10.14 45.50 -33.51
CA SER A 346 8.87 44.78 -33.38
C SER A 346 8.94 43.32 -33.83
N LEU A 347 9.72 43.01 -34.87
CA LEU A 347 9.93 41.63 -35.35
C LEU A 347 10.75 40.82 -34.36
N THR A 348 11.85 41.39 -33.85
CA THR A 348 12.67 40.76 -32.80
C THR A 348 11.82 40.49 -31.55
N ARG A 349 10.99 41.46 -31.12
CA ARG A 349 10.09 41.27 -29.98
C ARG A 349 9.09 40.13 -30.19
N MET A 350 8.53 39.98 -31.39
CA MET A 350 7.64 38.87 -31.71
C MET A 350 8.37 37.53 -31.73
N GLU A 351 9.61 37.48 -32.22
CA GLU A 351 10.45 36.27 -32.14
C GLU A 351 10.68 35.88 -30.68
N THR A 352 11.13 36.80 -29.83
CA THR A 352 11.33 36.55 -28.38
C THR A 352 10.05 36.09 -27.69
N LEU A 353 8.91 36.75 -27.94
CA LEU A 353 7.62 36.34 -27.37
C LEU A 353 7.21 34.92 -27.77
N VAL A 354 7.43 34.55 -29.04
CA VAL A 354 7.15 33.19 -29.51
C VAL A 354 8.09 32.21 -28.81
N GLU A 355 9.38 32.50 -28.71
CA GLU A 355 10.34 31.62 -28.03
C GLU A 355 10.03 31.43 -26.55
N ASP A 356 9.72 32.52 -25.84
CA ASP A 356 9.34 32.50 -24.43
C ASP A 356 8.08 31.66 -24.18
N MET A 357 7.02 31.87 -24.98
CA MET A 357 5.78 31.10 -24.86
C MET A 357 6.00 29.60 -25.08
N LEU A 358 6.96 29.22 -25.93
CA LEU A 358 7.27 27.82 -26.20
C LEU A 358 8.07 27.17 -25.09
N THR A 359 9.00 27.91 -24.51
CA THR A 359 9.70 27.44 -23.32
C THR A 359 8.72 27.21 -22.18
N LEU A 360 7.71 28.08 -22.01
CA LEU A 360 6.64 27.89 -21.03
C LEU A 360 5.68 26.74 -21.38
N ALA A 361 5.34 26.56 -22.67
CA ALA A 361 4.44 25.48 -23.09
C ALA A 361 5.07 24.08 -22.94
N ARG A 362 6.40 24.00 -22.83
CA ARG A 362 7.16 22.75 -22.54
C ARG A 362 7.31 22.48 -21.04
N GLN A 363 6.47 23.10 -20.21
CA GLN A 363 6.41 22.90 -18.77
C GLN A 363 6.28 21.41 -18.42
N GLY A 364 7.17 20.90 -17.58
CA GLY A 364 7.21 19.50 -17.17
C GLY A 364 7.82 18.51 -18.18
N ALA A 365 8.33 18.97 -19.32
CA ALA A 365 9.17 18.12 -20.17
C ALA A 365 10.46 17.76 -19.41
N SER A 366 10.72 16.48 -19.25
CA SER A 366 11.90 15.92 -18.58
C SER A 366 13.19 16.51 -19.15
N ILE A 367 14.20 16.66 -18.29
CA ILE A 367 15.56 17.01 -18.70
C ILE A 367 16.09 15.89 -19.61
N ASP A 368 16.55 16.26 -20.80
CA ASP A 368 17.31 15.35 -21.63
C ASP A 368 18.74 15.26 -21.08
N ASP A 369 19.02 14.16 -20.37
CA ASP A 369 20.36 13.70 -19.92
C ASP A 369 21.26 14.78 -19.27
N PRO A 370 21.06 15.09 -17.96
CA PRO A 370 21.81 16.15 -17.29
C PRO A 370 23.29 15.78 -17.14
N GLU A 371 24.16 16.63 -17.69
CA GLU A 371 25.61 16.46 -17.74
C GLU A 371 26.34 17.38 -16.75
N TRP A 372 27.61 17.06 -16.45
CA TRP A 372 28.46 17.89 -15.60
C TRP A 372 29.05 19.07 -16.37
N VAL A 373 28.54 20.28 -16.13
CA VAL A 373 28.97 21.53 -16.78
C VAL A 373 29.70 22.46 -15.80
N SER A 374 30.66 23.27 -16.29
CA SER A 374 31.29 24.34 -15.51
C SER A 374 30.39 25.57 -15.50
N LEU A 375 30.14 26.13 -14.31
CA LEU A 375 29.38 27.37 -14.15
C LEU A 375 30.04 28.54 -14.89
N ARG A 376 31.37 28.65 -14.83
CA ARG A 376 32.16 29.65 -15.57
C ARG A 376 31.93 29.54 -17.07
N GLU A 377 32.11 28.35 -17.64
CA GLU A 377 31.92 28.15 -19.08
C GLU A 377 30.49 28.49 -19.50
N MET A 378 29.50 28.11 -18.68
CA MET A 378 28.10 28.38 -18.98
C MET A 378 27.76 29.87 -18.90
N ALA A 379 28.28 30.58 -17.90
CA ALA A 379 28.12 32.02 -17.77
C ALA A 379 28.76 32.77 -18.93
N GLU A 380 29.98 32.41 -19.33
CA GLU A 380 30.69 33.03 -20.46
C GLU A 380 29.98 32.76 -21.80
N VAL A 381 29.48 31.54 -22.02
CA VAL A 381 28.71 31.19 -23.22
C VAL A 381 27.38 31.95 -23.29
N ALA A 382 26.64 32.01 -22.18
CA ALA A 382 25.39 32.76 -22.11
C ALA A 382 25.63 34.28 -22.30
N TRP A 383 26.70 34.83 -21.73
CA TRP A 383 27.06 36.23 -21.90
C TRP A 383 27.35 36.61 -23.35
N GLY A 384 28.00 35.72 -24.10
CA GLY A 384 28.23 35.91 -25.54
C GLY A 384 26.96 35.86 -26.39
N GLY A 385 25.84 35.39 -25.84
CA GLY A 385 24.53 35.32 -26.50
C GLY A 385 23.66 36.57 -26.31
N VAL A 386 24.04 37.48 -25.42
CA VAL A 386 23.25 38.68 -25.06
C VAL A 386 23.94 39.94 -25.58
N ASP A 387 23.18 40.96 -25.97
CA ASP A 387 23.73 42.27 -26.34
C ASP A 387 24.22 42.99 -25.07
N THR A 388 25.54 43.03 -24.90
CA THR A 388 26.19 43.38 -23.64
C THR A 388 26.77 44.79 -23.59
N ALA A 389 26.59 45.61 -24.65
CA ALA A 389 27.03 47.01 -24.72
C ALA A 389 28.36 47.29 -23.97
N ALA A 390 28.32 48.01 -22.83
CA ALA A 390 29.48 48.29 -21.97
C ALA A 390 29.40 47.57 -20.60
N ALA A 391 28.55 46.55 -20.47
CA ALA A 391 28.33 45.79 -19.25
C ALA A 391 29.52 44.84 -18.99
N GLU A 392 29.78 44.57 -17.71
CA GLU A 392 30.89 43.73 -17.27
C GLU A 392 30.40 42.45 -16.59
N LEU A 393 30.85 41.29 -17.07
CA LEU A 393 30.68 40.00 -16.37
C LEU A 393 31.89 39.69 -15.50
N THR A 394 31.65 39.35 -14.23
CA THR A 394 32.65 38.81 -13.32
C THR A 394 32.21 37.43 -12.81
N VAL A 395 33.05 36.41 -12.99
CA VAL A 395 32.81 35.08 -12.38
C VAL A 395 33.67 34.97 -11.13
N ALA A 396 33.05 35.18 -9.96
CA ALA A 396 33.70 35.24 -8.65
C ALA A 396 34.23 33.87 -8.19
N SER A 397 33.48 32.81 -8.46
CA SER A 397 33.89 31.42 -8.20
C SER A 397 33.26 30.50 -9.25
N ASP A 398 33.93 29.38 -9.52
CA ASP A 398 33.46 28.35 -10.46
C ASP A 398 33.13 27.05 -9.71
N CYS A 399 32.18 26.29 -10.22
CA CYS A 399 31.84 24.96 -9.73
C CYS A 399 31.33 24.10 -10.89
N ARG A 400 31.50 22.77 -10.79
CA ARG A 400 30.83 21.86 -11.72
C ARG A 400 29.46 21.50 -11.16
N LEU A 401 28.43 21.64 -11.98
CA LEU A 401 27.05 21.34 -11.62
C LEU A 401 26.43 20.40 -12.64
N ARG A 402 25.45 19.61 -12.20
CA ARG A 402 24.74 18.67 -13.06
C ARG A 402 23.50 19.32 -13.68
N ALA A 403 23.53 19.61 -14.99
CA ALA A 403 22.46 20.34 -15.67
C ALA A 403 22.29 19.99 -17.16
N ASP A 404 21.11 20.28 -17.70
CA ASP A 404 20.89 20.42 -19.14
C ASP A 404 21.52 21.73 -19.60
N ARG A 405 22.56 21.60 -20.43
CA ARG A 405 23.36 22.70 -20.94
C ARG A 405 22.52 23.75 -21.67
N SER A 406 21.51 23.33 -22.44
CA SER A 406 20.68 24.23 -23.23
C SER A 406 19.74 25.06 -22.36
N ARG A 407 19.10 24.42 -21.37
CA ARG A 407 18.16 25.07 -20.45
C ARG A 407 18.89 25.99 -19.47
N LEU A 408 20.04 25.57 -18.94
CA LEU A 408 20.86 26.42 -18.07
C LEU A 408 21.34 27.67 -18.80
N ARG A 409 21.80 27.53 -20.05
CA ARG A 409 22.18 28.68 -20.88
C ARG A 409 21.01 29.67 -21.00
N GLN A 410 19.81 29.17 -21.29
CA GLN A 410 18.62 30.00 -21.44
C GLN A 410 18.25 30.74 -20.13
N ALA A 411 18.37 30.08 -18.97
CA ALA A 411 18.13 30.76 -17.69
C ALA A 411 19.15 31.88 -17.44
N LEU A 412 20.43 31.64 -17.72
CA LEU A 412 21.48 32.66 -17.57
C LEU A 412 21.30 33.82 -18.56
N GLU A 413 21.00 33.54 -19.83
CA GLU A 413 20.71 34.56 -20.85
C GLU A 413 19.54 35.46 -20.41
N ASN A 414 18.46 34.88 -19.86
CA ASN A 414 17.34 35.65 -19.33
C ASN A 414 17.72 36.54 -18.14
N LEU A 415 18.55 36.04 -17.21
CA LEU A 415 19.02 36.84 -16.08
C LEU A 415 19.94 37.98 -16.52
N PHE A 416 20.84 37.72 -17.48
CA PHE A 416 21.75 38.75 -18.00
C PHE A 416 21.02 39.82 -18.80
N ALA A 417 20.08 39.41 -19.68
CA ALA A 417 19.25 40.34 -20.43
C ALA A 417 18.43 41.23 -19.48
N ASN A 418 17.80 40.65 -18.45
CA ASN A 418 17.06 41.41 -17.44
C ASN A 418 17.96 42.43 -16.69
N ALA A 419 19.19 42.05 -16.36
CA ALA A 419 20.12 42.95 -15.68
C ALA A 419 20.46 44.17 -16.56
N ILE A 420 20.74 43.93 -17.84
CA ILE A 420 21.08 45.00 -18.80
C ILE A 420 19.87 45.89 -19.09
N GLU A 421 18.69 45.31 -19.30
CA GLU A 421 17.45 46.04 -19.60
C GLU A 421 17.01 46.93 -18.42
N HIS A 422 17.10 46.43 -17.17
CA HIS A 422 16.57 47.14 -16.01
C HIS A 422 17.58 48.02 -15.25
N VAL A 423 18.87 47.68 -15.29
CA VAL A 423 19.93 48.48 -14.64
C VAL A 423 20.59 49.44 -15.64
N GLY A 424 20.79 48.99 -16.87
CA GLY A 424 21.35 49.76 -17.98
C GLY A 424 22.66 49.18 -18.53
N GLU A 425 23.14 49.78 -19.63
CA GLU A 425 24.25 49.29 -20.47
C GLU A 425 25.64 49.20 -19.78
N THR A 426 25.77 49.64 -18.53
CA THR A 426 27.05 49.62 -17.77
C THR A 426 26.99 48.74 -16.52
N VAL A 427 25.93 47.91 -16.41
CA VAL A 427 25.72 47.00 -15.28
C VAL A 427 26.90 46.04 -15.08
N ARG A 428 27.24 45.78 -13.83
CA ARG A 428 28.17 44.72 -13.44
C ARG A 428 27.38 43.51 -12.98
N VAL A 429 27.52 42.40 -13.71
CA VAL A 429 26.92 41.12 -13.34
C VAL A 429 27.99 40.21 -12.74
N THR A 430 27.72 39.66 -11.57
CA THR A 430 28.58 38.72 -10.86
C THR A 430 27.92 37.34 -10.80
N VAL A 431 28.65 36.30 -11.19
CA VAL A 431 28.23 34.90 -11.07
C VAL A 431 29.16 34.17 -10.12
N GLY A 432 28.62 33.36 -9.21
CA GLY A 432 29.44 32.57 -8.29
C GLY A 432 28.70 31.37 -7.70
N SER A 433 29.46 30.48 -7.06
CA SER A 433 28.95 29.36 -6.28
C SER A 433 28.43 29.81 -4.90
N LEU A 434 27.48 29.04 -4.35
CA LEU A 434 27.00 29.17 -2.97
C LEU A 434 27.71 28.17 -2.05
N ASP A 435 27.82 28.50 -0.77
CA ASP A 435 28.47 27.65 0.25
C ASP A 435 27.67 26.37 0.55
N ASP A 436 26.36 26.38 0.31
CA ASP A 436 25.40 25.31 0.65
C ASP A 436 24.88 24.54 -0.58
N ARG A 437 25.74 24.42 -1.62
CA ARG A 437 25.48 23.80 -2.93
C ARG A 437 24.47 24.57 -3.76
N GLY A 438 24.99 25.27 -4.75
CA GLY A 438 24.21 26.15 -5.60
C GLY A 438 25.07 27.17 -6.31
N PHE A 439 24.42 28.08 -7.01
CA PHE A 439 25.06 29.23 -7.64
C PHE A 439 24.15 30.45 -7.58
N TYR A 440 24.73 31.62 -7.79
CA TYR A 440 24.01 32.87 -7.83
C TYR A 440 24.40 33.72 -9.05
N VAL A 441 23.46 34.59 -9.44
CA VAL A 441 23.67 35.67 -10.39
C VAL A 441 23.25 36.97 -9.72
N GLU A 442 24.15 37.95 -9.69
CA GLU A 442 24.00 39.20 -8.96
C GLU A 442 24.26 40.40 -9.88
N ASP A 443 23.39 41.41 -9.86
CA ASP A 443 23.63 42.72 -10.49
C ASP A 443 23.97 43.79 -9.45
N ASP A 444 24.53 44.92 -9.89
CA ASP A 444 24.81 46.10 -9.07
C ASP A 444 23.73 47.19 -9.17
N GLY A 445 22.51 46.79 -9.56
CA GLY A 445 21.38 47.67 -9.76
C GLY A 445 20.63 48.10 -8.48
N PRO A 446 19.39 48.61 -8.61
CA PRO A 446 18.58 49.05 -7.47
C PRO A 446 17.95 47.90 -6.68
N GLY A 447 18.06 46.66 -7.18
CA GLY A 447 17.47 45.47 -6.59
C GLY A 447 15.95 45.38 -6.73
N ILE A 448 15.39 44.26 -6.26
CA ILE A 448 13.94 44.00 -6.29
C ILE A 448 13.34 44.22 -4.90
N ALA A 449 12.31 45.08 -4.84
CA ALA A 449 11.59 45.39 -3.61
C ALA A 449 10.96 44.14 -2.98
N LYS A 450 11.07 43.98 -1.65
CA LYS A 450 10.71 42.74 -0.93
C LYS A 450 9.26 42.31 -1.15
N ASP A 451 8.34 43.26 -1.25
CA ASP A 451 6.92 43.08 -1.51
C ASP A 451 6.62 42.53 -2.92
N ARG A 452 7.54 42.72 -3.89
CA ARG A 452 7.39 42.21 -5.25
C ARG A 452 8.06 40.87 -5.51
N ARG A 453 8.99 40.43 -4.64
CA ARG A 453 9.81 39.21 -4.85
C ARG A 453 9.00 37.92 -5.01
N GLY A 454 7.79 37.85 -4.46
CA GLY A 454 6.90 36.69 -4.63
C GLY A 454 6.17 36.66 -5.96
N GLU A 455 5.97 37.82 -6.61
CA GLU A 455 5.16 37.98 -7.82
C GLU A 455 6.02 38.14 -9.08
N VAL A 456 7.32 38.45 -8.97
CA VAL A 456 8.20 38.64 -10.13
C VAL A 456 8.44 37.38 -10.96
N PHE A 457 8.14 36.20 -10.41
CA PHE A 457 8.18 34.94 -11.16
C PHE A 457 6.86 34.63 -11.85
N ASP A 458 5.79 35.41 -11.65
CA ASP A 458 4.51 35.21 -12.32
C ASP A 458 4.57 35.64 -13.80
N ALA A 459 3.86 34.92 -14.66
CA ALA A 459 3.85 35.15 -16.09
C ALA A 459 3.28 36.54 -16.45
N GLY A 460 4.03 37.33 -17.23
CA GLY A 460 3.61 38.64 -17.72
C GLY A 460 3.94 39.81 -16.78
N VAL A 461 4.69 39.58 -15.71
CA VAL A 461 5.15 40.64 -14.80
C VAL A 461 6.44 41.26 -15.35
N SER A 462 6.35 42.51 -15.84
CA SER A 462 7.49 43.31 -16.30
C SER A 462 7.39 44.75 -15.80
N THR A 463 8.52 45.39 -15.51
CA THR A 463 8.60 46.84 -15.30
C THR A 463 8.92 47.62 -16.57
N ASP A 464 9.35 46.92 -17.64
CA ASP A 464 9.63 47.50 -18.94
C ASP A 464 8.39 47.35 -19.87
N PRO A 465 7.91 48.44 -20.51
CA PRO A 465 6.85 48.39 -21.52
C PRO A 465 7.16 47.55 -22.77
N GLU A 466 8.44 47.34 -23.09
CA GLU A 466 8.93 46.55 -24.21
C GLU A 466 9.24 45.08 -23.83
N GLY A 467 9.54 44.81 -22.56
CA GLY A 467 9.78 43.47 -22.03
C GLY A 467 8.57 42.52 -22.13
N THR A 468 8.83 41.22 -22.26
CA THR A 468 7.78 40.18 -22.38
C THR A 468 7.15 39.80 -21.04
N GLY A 469 7.89 39.99 -19.94
CA GLY A 469 7.48 39.57 -18.60
C GLY A 469 7.50 38.05 -18.40
N PHE A 470 8.12 37.30 -19.29
CA PHE A 470 8.27 35.84 -19.18
C PHE A 470 9.66 35.39 -18.71
N GLY A 471 10.68 36.25 -18.82
CA GLY A 471 12.08 35.87 -18.55
C GLY A 471 12.31 35.25 -17.17
N LEU A 472 11.82 35.88 -16.09
CA LEU A 472 11.95 35.30 -14.75
C LEU A 472 11.10 34.05 -14.55
N LYS A 473 9.91 33.96 -15.17
CA LYS A 473 9.11 32.73 -15.13
C LYS A 473 9.83 31.57 -15.83
N ILE A 474 10.55 31.83 -16.92
CA ILE A 474 11.39 30.84 -17.60
C ILE A 474 12.53 30.38 -16.68
N VAL A 475 13.17 31.30 -15.94
CA VAL A 475 14.20 30.96 -14.96
C VAL A 475 13.67 30.02 -13.87
N ASP A 476 12.47 30.31 -13.34
CA ASP A 476 11.76 29.45 -12.38
C ASP A 476 11.45 28.07 -12.96
N GLU A 477 10.93 27.98 -14.18
CA GLU A 477 10.66 26.71 -14.87
C GLU A 477 11.94 25.88 -15.10
N VAL A 478 13.04 26.52 -15.49
CA VAL A 478 14.34 25.83 -15.65
C VAL A 478 14.81 25.28 -14.31
N ALA A 479 14.72 26.05 -13.22
CA ALA A 479 15.09 25.58 -11.88
C ALA A 479 14.22 24.38 -11.46
N GLN A 480 12.90 24.47 -11.60
CA GLN A 480 11.98 23.39 -11.25
C GLN A 480 12.22 22.12 -12.07
N ALA A 481 12.50 22.23 -13.36
CA ALA A 481 12.82 21.09 -14.22
C ALA A 481 14.08 20.34 -13.73
N HIS A 482 15.04 21.05 -13.12
CA HIS A 482 16.24 20.48 -12.51
C HIS A 482 16.06 20.05 -11.05
N GLY A 483 14.87 20.22 -10.47
CA GLY A 483 14.63 19.99 -9.05
C GLY A 483 15.28 21.03 -8.13
N TRP A 484 15.71 22.17 -8.68
CA TRP A 484 16.32 23.27 -7.94
C TRP A 484 15.25 24.26 -7.47
N THR A 485 15.62 25.13 -6.53
CA THR A 485 14.79 26.26 -6.09
C THR A 485 15.51 27.56 -6.39
N VAL A 486 14.84 28.53 -7.01
CA VAL A 486 15.37 29.89 -7.22
C VAL A 486 14.78 30.86 -6.20
N THR A 487 15.61 31.70 -5.59
CA THR A 487 15.17 32.72 -4.62
C THR A 487 15.84 34.08 -4.89
N ILE A 488 15.25 35.16 -4.39
CA ILE A 488 15.76 36.52 -4.60
C ILE A 488 16.26 37.11 -3.27
N ALA A 489 17.57 37.27 -3.18
CA ALA A 489 18.27 37.95 -2.11
C ALA A 489 18.56 39.42 -2.47
N THR A 490 18.95 40.21 -1.45
CA THR A 490 19.53 41.54 -1.70
C THR A 490 21.04 41.36 -1.76
N ALA A 491 21.66 41.84 -2.83
CA ALA A 491 23.12 41.89 -2.95
C ALA A 491 23.74 42.78 -1.86
N ASP A 492 24.99 42.52 -1.47
CA ASP A 492 25.72 43.36 -0.50
C ASP A 492 25.91 44.81 -1.01
N GLY A 493 25.85 45.01 -2.33
CA GLY A 493 25.88 46.30 -3.01
C GLY A 493 24.51 46.96 -3.27
N GLY A 494 23.39 46.29 -2.96
CA GLY A 494 22.03 46.80 -3.14
C GLY A 494 21.28 46.32 -4.38
N GLY A 495 21.92 45.61 -5.31
CA GLY A 495 21.30 45.01 -6.49
C GLY A 495 20.51 43.73 -6.24
N ALA A 496 20.00 43.13 -7.32
CA ALA A 496 19.24 41.90 -7.26
C ALA A 496 20.17 40.69 -7.33
N ARG A 497 19.96 39.72 -6.44
CA ARG A 497 20.72 38.47 -6.40
C ARG A 497 19.78 37.28 -6.50
N PHE A 498 19.89 36.52 -7.57
CA PHE A 498 19.13 35.30 -7.82
C PHE A 498 19.97 34.11 -7.36
N GLU A 499 19.47 33.32 -6.42
CA GLU A 499 20.19 32.18 -5.83
C GLU A 499 19.47 30.88 -6.17
N PHE A 500 20.20 29.94 -6.79
CA PHE A 500 19.73 28.61 -7.15
C PHE A 500 20.25 27.60 -6.13
N HIS A 501 19.31 26.91 -5.46
CA HIS A 501 19.55 26.00 -4.35
C HIS A 501 19.20 24.56 -4.72
N GLY A 502 19.79 23.59 -4.01
CA GLY A 502 19.53 22.16 -4.25
C GLY A 502 20.22 21.63 -5.51
N VAL A 503 21.30 22.29 -5.93
CA VAL A 503 22.08 21.91 -7.12
C VAL A 503 23.07 20.81 -6.76
N ASP A 504 23.12 19.75 -7.57
CA ASP A 504 24.19 18.76 -7.47
C ASP A 504 25.50 19.36 -7.98
N THR A 505 26.41 19.68 -7.07
CA THR A 505 27.74 20.24 -7.36
C THR A 505 28.87 19.25 -7.06
N GLU A 506 29.87 19.19 -7.94
CA GLU A 506 31.17 18.59 -7.67
C GLU A 506 32.10 19.71 -7.18
N ASP A 507 32.58 19.61 -5.93
CA ASP A 507 33.52 20.57 -5.37
C ASP A 507 34.80 20.59 -6.22
N GLY A 508 35.03 21.72 -6.91
CA GLY A 508 36.27 21.98 -7.64
C GLY A 508 37.40 22.29 -6.66
N VAL A 509 38.43 21.45 -6.69
CA VAL A 509 39.72 21.56 -6.01
C VAL A 509 40.21 23.00 -5.93
N ASP A 510 40.40 23.50 -4.70
CA ASP A 510 41.20 24.68 -4.39
C ASP A 510 42.57 24.57 -5.07
N THR A 511 42.81 25.36 -6.11
CA THR A 511 44.17 25.70 -6.55
C THR A 511 44.78 26.62 -5.49
N VAL A 512 45.49 26.03 -4.53
CA VAL A 512 46.44 26.77 -3.69
C VAL A 512 47.84 26.22 -3.94
N ASP A 513 48.63 27.04 -4.63
CA ASP A 513 50.09 27.02 -4.60
C ASP A 513 50.56 26.95 -3.14
N GLY A 514 51.24 25.86 -2.76
CA GLY A 514 51.68 25.63 -1.39
C GLY A 514 52.76 24.58 -1.31
N VAL A 515 53.99 24.97 -1.66
CA VAL A 515 55.23 24.25 -1.38
C VAL A 515 55.30 23.87 0.11
N ALA A 516 55.47 22.57 0.40
CA ALA A 516 56.03 22.11 1.67
C ALA A 516 56.95 20.90 1.41
N THR A 517 58.25 21.23 1.34
CA THR A 517 59.39 20.35 1.55
C THR A 517 59.46 19.83 3.00
N GLU A 518 60.16 18.68 3.15
CA GLU A 518 60.75 18.09 4.38
C GLU A 518 59.77 17.41 5.35
N GLU A 519 59.97 16.18 5.83
CA GLU A 519 61.15 15.29 5.96
C GLU A 519 60.73 13.80 5.90
#